data_AF-A0A3B9LS81-F1
#
_entry.id   AF-A0A3B9LS81-F1
#
_cell.length_a   1.000
_cell.length_b   1.000
_cell.length_c   1.000
_cell.angle_alpha   90.00
_cell.angle_beta   90.00
_cell.angle_gamma   90.00
#
_symmetry.space_group_name_H-M   'P 1'
#
loop_
_entity.id
_entity.type
_entity.pdbx_description
1 polymer ?
#
loop_
_entity_poly.entity_id
_entity_poly.type
_entity_poly.pdbx_seq_one_letter_code
_entity_poly.pdbx_strand_id
1 'polypeptide(L)'
;MLQTFSSKCLCIFLILLIPVSTCAQSFKVTLLGTGTPIPMVERFGPSILVEAGSEKLLFDCGRGAAIRLWQLHIPMRDVTAVFFTHLHSDHIVGFPDLWLTGWLPPPFGHRTEPMHVYGPRGTKQMILHLEKAYRADIRIRIADEKLP
;
A
#
# COMPACT_ATOMS: atom_id res chain seq x y z
N MET A 1 74.94 15.34 -23.09
CA MET A 1 74.33 15.20 -21.75
C MET A 1 72.84 15.48 -21.90
N LEU A 2 72.01 14.60 -21.33
CA LEU A 2 70.61 14.32 -21.68
C LEU A 2 69.55 15.37 -21.28
N GLN A 3 68.45 15.37 -22.05
CA GLN A 3 67.00 15.51 -21.76
C GLN A 3 66.55 16.16 -20.42
N THR A 4 65.47 16.95 -20.37
CA THR A 4 64.08 16.44 -20.41
C THR A 4 63.02 17.57 -20.46
N PHE A 5 61.91 17.29 -21.15
CA PHE A 5 60.71 18.12 -21.31
C PHE A 5 59.78 17.99 -20.09
N SER A 6 59.16 19.10 -19.65
CA SER A 6 58.10 19.10 -18.62
C SER A 6 56.72 18.99 -19.29
N SER A 7 56.08 17.84 -19.13
CA SER A 7 54.76 17.49 -19.67
C SER A 7 53.63 18.22 -18.93
N LYS A 8 52.80 18.98 -19.65
CA LYS A 8 51.51 19.48 -19.14
C LYS A 8 50.53 18.31 -19.08
N CYS A 9 50.14 17.92 -17.86
CA CYS A 9 49.17 16.85 -17.64
C CYS A 9 47.77 17.35 -18.05
N LEU A 10 47.34 17.00 -19.26
CA LEU A 10 45.98 17.24 -19.74
C LEU A 10 45.08 16.13 -19.17
N CYS A 11 44.43 16.40 -18.03
CA CYS A 11 43.42 15.50 -17.49
C CYS A 11 42.19 15.50 -18.41
N ILE A 12 42.11 14.51 -19.29
CA ILE A 12 40.92 14.21 -20.09
C ILE A 12 39.87 13.64 -19.12
N PHE A 13 38.88 14.46 -18.75
CA PHE A 13 37.67 13.97 -18.09
C PHE A 13 36.88 13.14 -19.11
N LEU A 14 37.07 11.82 -19.06
CA LEU A 14 36.26 10.88 -19.81
C LEU A 14 34.86 10.86 -19.17
N ILE A 15 33.95 11.69 -19.69
CA ILE A 15 32.52 11.60 -19.32
C ILE A 15 32.02 10.29 -19.90
N LEU A 16 32.00 9.23 -19.09
CA LEU A 16 31.29 8.00 -19.40
C LEU A 16 29.80 8.36 -19.55
N LEU A 17 29.32 8.37 -20.79
CA LEU A 17 27.89 8.34 -21.11
C LEU A 17 27.35 6.97 -20.67
N ILE A 18 27.08 6.84 -19.37
CA ILE A 18 26.31 5.71 -18.86
C ILE A 18 24.89 5.90 -19.41
N PRO A 19 24.35 4.98 -20.24
CA PRO A 19 22.96 5.05 -20.61
C PRO A 19 22.14 4.92 -19.34
N VAL A 20 21.50 6.01 -18.93
CA VAL A 20 20.49 5.98 -17.88
C VAL A 20 19.29 5.25 -18.50
N SER A 21 19.23 3.95 -18.31
CA SER A 21 18.02 3.17 -18.60
C SER A 21 16.92 3.69 -17.69
N THR A 22 16.01 4.49 -18.24
CA THR A 22 14.73 4.77 -17.59
C THR A 22 13.92 3.49 -17.64
N CYS A 23 13.94 2.70 -16.56
CA CYS A 23 12.97 1.63 -16.40
C CYS A 23 11.59 2.27 -16.33
N ALA A 24 10.74 2.01 -17.33
CA ALA A 24 9.34 2.40 -17.27
C ALA A 24 8.74 1.77 -16.01
N GLN A 25 8.17 2.61 -15.15
CA GLN A 25 7.61 2.15 -13.89
C GLN A 25 6.37 1.29 -14.20
N SER A 26 6.34 0.04 -13.72
CA SER A 26 5.24 -0.90 -13.98
C SER A 26 3.92 -0.32 -13.48
N PHE A 27 2.88 -0.35 -14.33
CA PHE A 27 1.52 0.07 -13.99
C PHE A 27 0.55 -1.09 -14.21
N LYS A 28 -0.15 -1.52 -13.17
CA LYS A 28 -1.11 -2.64 -13.22
C LYS A 28 -2.35 -2.31 -12.40
N VAL A 29 -3.52 -2.60 -12.96
CA VAL A 29 -4.81 -2.47 -12.27
C VAL A 29 -5.42 -3.85 -12.09
N THR A 30 -5.76 -4.18 -10.85
CA THR A 30 -6.39 -5.45 -10.49
C THR A 30 -7.74 -5.18 -9.86
N LEU A 31 -8.81 -5.74 -10.44
CA LEU A 31 -10.14 -5.70 -9.85
C LEU A 31 -10.23 -6.77 -8.76
N LEU A 32 -10.05 -6.37 -7.50
CA LEU A 32 -10.14 -7.29 -6.38
C LEU A 32 -11.58 -7.76 -6.18
N GLY A 33 -12.54 -6.84 -6.33
CA GLY A 33 -13.96 -7.12 -6.26
C GLY A 33 -14.78 -6.22 -7.19
N THR A 34 -15.84 -6.80 -7.74
CA THR A 34 -16.76 -6.18 -8.72
C THR A 34 -18.23 -6.42 -8.35
N GLY A 35 -18.48 -6.78 -7.10
CA GLY A 35 -19.80 -7.03 -6.54
C GLY A 35 -20.56 -5.74 -6.24
N THR A 36 -21.71 -5.91 -5.60
CA THR A 36 -22.63 -4.84 -5.19
C THR A 36 -22.89 -4.96 -3.67
N PRO A 37 -23.80 -4.19 -3.06
CA PRO A 37 -24.19 -4.42 -1.67
C PRO A 37 -24.74 -5.82 -1.37
N ILE A 38 -25.19 -6.55 -2.41
CA ILE A 38 -25.71 -7.91 -2.28
C ILE A 38 -24.55 -8.87 -1.97
N PRO A 39 -24.59 -9.62 -0.86
CA PRO A 39 -23.54 -10.58 -0.55
C PRO A 39 -23.54 -11.74 -1.56
N MET A 40 -22.40 -11.96 -2.22
CA MET A 40 -22.18 -13.06 -3.15
C MET A 40 -20.86 -13.76 -2.82
N VAL A 41 -20.81 -15.08 -2.97
CA VAL A 41 -19.60 -15.87 -2.68
C VAL A 41 -18.57 -15.69 -3.81
N GLU A 42 -19.03 -15.46 -5.03
CA GLU A 42 -18.21 -15.38 -6.24
C GLU A 42 -17.82 -13.94 -6.63
N ARG A 43 -18.42 -12.93 -5.98
CA ARG A 43 -18.18 -11.51 -6.27
C ARG A 43 -18.04 -10.69 -4.99
N PHE A 44 -16.79 -10.45 -4.60
CA PHE A 44 -16.43 -9.56 -3.51
C PHE A 44 -16.81 -8.10 -3.78
N GLY A 45 -16.96 -7.31 -2.72
CA GLY A 45 -17.41 -5.93 -2.80
C GLY A 45 -16.45 -5.03 -3.60
N PRO A 46 -16.89 -3.85 -4.05
CA PRO A 46 -16.09 -2.91 -4.84
C PRO A 46 -14.70 -2.67 -4.22
N SER A 47 -13.65 -3.04 -4.96
CA SER A 47 -12.27 -2.78 -4.55
C SER A 47 -11.32 -2.95 -5.73
N ILE A 48 -10.50 -1.94 -6.01
CA ILE A 48 -9.56 -1.91 -7.13
C ILE A 48 -8.16 -1.64 -6.57
N LEU A 49 -7.23 -2.54 -6.85
CA LEU A 49 -5.81 -2.35 -6.55
C LEU A 49 -5.10 -1.75 -7.76
N VAL A 50 -4.40 -0.65 -7.55
CA VAL A 50 -3.51 -0.03 -8.54
C VAL A 50 -2.08 -0.16 -8.04
N GLU A 51 -1.24 -0.86 -8.81
CA GLU A 51 0.19 -0.98 -8.59
C GLU A 51 0.90 -0.05 -9.57
N ALA A 52 1.57 0.98 -9.05
CA ALA A 52 2.29 1.99 -9.83
C ALA A 52 3.73 2.09 -9.30
N GLY A 53 4.61 1.29 -9.87
CA GLY A 53 5.97 1.12 -9.35
C GLY A 53 5.99 0.39 -8.02
N SER A 54 6.52 1.04 -6.99
CA SER A 54 6.53 0.50 -5.62
C SER A 54 5.21 0.73 -4.88
N GLU A 55 4.38 1.65 -5.37
CA GLU A 55 3.12 2.01 -4.72
C GLU A 55 2.05 0.96 -4.96
N LYS A 56 1.31 0.62 -3.90
CA LYS A 56 0.08 -0.17 -3.96
C LYS A 56 -1.06 0.65 -3.37
N LEU A 57 -1.90 1.17 -4.25
CA LEU A 57 -3.00 2.08 -3.93
C LEU A 57 -4.33 1.33 -4.06
N LEU A 58 -5.20 1.48 -3.07
CA LEU A 58 -6.48 0.79 -3.06
C LEU A 58 -7.64 1.78 -3.23
N PHE A 59 -8.48 1.58 -4.24
CA PHE A 59 -9.68 2.37 -4.49
C PHE A 59 -10.90 1.56 -4.08
N ASP A 60 -11.59 2.05 -3.06
CA ASP A 60 -12.58 1.34 -2.25
C ASP A 60 -12.05 0.05 -1.59
N CYS A 61 -12.63 -0.27 -0.44
CA CYS A 61 -12.27 -1.41 0.37
C CYS A 61 -13.54 -2.17 0.77
N GLY A 62 -14.23 -2.70 -0.24
CA GLY A 62 -15.41 -3.50 -0.05
C GLY A 62 -15.16 -4.85 0.62
N ARG A 63 -16.26 -5.55 0.94
CA ARG A 63 -16.22 -6.85 1.63
C ARG A 63 -15.25 -7.82 0.94
N GLY A 64 -14.30 -8.35 1.71
CA GLY A 64 -13.33 -9.36 1.26
C GLY A 64 -12.12 -8.82 0.50
N ALA A 65 -11.91 -7.50 0.45
CA ALA A 65 -10.70 -6.90 -0.14
C ALA A 65 -9.40 -7.51 0.45
N ALA A 66 -9.33 -7.69 1.78
CA ALA A 66 -8.18 -8.34 2.42
C ALA A 66 -7.97 -9.78 1.92
N ILE A 67 -9.03 -10.58 1.83
CA ILE A 67 -8.96 -11.95 1.29
C ILE A 67 -8.39 -11.94 -0.14
N ARG A 68 -8.83 -10.99 -0.98
CA ARG A 68 -8.36 -10.88 -2.37
C ARG A 68 -6.90 -10.44 -2.47
N LEU A 69 -6.45 -9.54 -1.61
CA LEU A 69 -5.02 -9.20 -1.50
C LEU A 69 -4.20 -10.41 -1.07
N TRP A 70 -4.67 -11.16 -0.08
CA TRP A 70 -3.99 -12.36 0.40
C TRP A 70 -3.87 -13.44 -0.68
N GLN A 71 -4.91 -13.66 -1.48
CA GLN A 71 -4.89 -14.56 -2.64
C GLN A 71 -3.88 -14.15 -3.72
N LEU A 72 -3.56 -12.85 -3.80
CA LEU A 72 -2.53 -12.31 -4.68
C LEU A 72 -1.14 -12.34 -4.03
N HIS A 73 -1.01 -12.88 -2.82
CA HIS A 73 0.21 -12.87 -2.01
C HIS A 73 0.73 -11.44 -1.74
N ILE A 74 -0.20 -10.49 -1.58
CA ILE A 74 0.12 -9.11 -1.23
C ILE A 74 -0.13 -8.92 0.27
N PRO A 75 0.91 -8.72 1.09
CA PRO A 75 0.74 -8.38 2.49
C PRO A 75 -0.06 -7.08 2.63
N MET A 76 -0.98 -7.03 3.60
CA MET A 76 -1.85 -5.87 3.81
C MET A 76 -1.07 -4.62 4.17
N ARG A 77 0.14 -4.76 4.74
CA ARG A 77 1.05 -3.64 5.03
C ARG A 77 1.50 -2.88 3.76
N ASP A 78 1.52 -3.55 2.61
CA ASP A 78 2.02 -2.97 1.36
C ASP A 78 1.04 -1.95 0.76
N VAL A 79 -0.25 -2.02 1.12
CA VAL A 79 -1.24 -1.00 0.71
C VAL A 79 -1.02 0.26 1.53
N THR A 80 -0.35 1.26 0.99
CA THR A 80 0.03 2.48 1.73
C THR A 80 -1.09 3.52 1.78
N ALA A 81 -1.99 3.49 0.81
CA ALA A 81 -3.12 4.42 0.73
C ALA A 81 -4.42 3.76 0.27
N VAL A 82 -5.53 4.19 0.86
CA VAL A 82 -6.89 3.82 0.48
C VAL A 82 -7.69 5.08 0.08
N PHE A 83 -8.43 4.99 -1.01
CA PHE A 83 -9.25 6.07 -1.56
C PHE A 83 -10.71 5.60 -1.59
N PHE A 84 -11.57 6.22 -0.79
CA PHE A 84 -13.02 5.95 -0.81
C PHE A 84 -13.70 6.86 -1.82
N THR A 85 -14.43 6.27 -2.76
CA THR A 85 -15.25 7.00 -3.73
C THR A 85 -16.44 7.66 -3.04
N HIS A 86 -17.09 6.92 -2.14
CA HIS A 86 -18.17 7.40 -1.26
C HIS A 86 -18.28 6.49 -0.01
N LEU A 87 -19.21 6.80 0.89
CA LEU A 87 -19.30 6.16 2.22
C LEU A 87 -20.47 5.16 2.34
N HIS A 88 -20.88 4.51 1.24
CA HIS A 88 -21.76 3.35 1.36
C HIS A 88 -20.99 2.15 1.89
N SER A 89 -21.67 1.33 2.71
CA SER A 89 -21.04 0.24 3.45
C SER A 89 -20.30 -0.76 2.56
N ASP A 90 -20.83 -1.05 1.37
CA ASP A 90 -20.24 -2.01 0.44
C ASP A 90 -18.89 -1.57 -0.13
N HIS A 91 -18.56 -0.27 -0.06
CA HIS A 91 -17.27 0.30 -0.46
C HIS A 91 -16.27 0.41 0.70
N ILE A 92 -16.71 0.33 1.97
CA ILE A 92 -15.87 0.69 3.13
C ILE A 92 -15.81 -0.39 4.21
N VAL A 93 -16.74 -1.36 4.24
CA VAL A 93 -16.85 -2.31 5.35
C VAL A 93 -15.66 -3.28 5.45
N GLY A 94 -14.89 -3.45 4.37
CA GLY A 94 -13.65 -4.23 4.39
C GLY A 94 -12.45 -3.46 4.93
N PHE A 95 -12.55 -2.13 5.10
CA PHE A 95 -11.43 -1.32 5.56
C PHE A 95 -10.93 -1.68 6.96
N PRO A 96 -11.78 -1.91 7.98
CA PRO A 96 -11.29 -2.29 9.30
C PRO A 96 -10.50 -3.61 9.29
N ASP A 97 -10.92 -4.58 8.46
CA ASP A 97 -10.20 -5.84 8.26
C ASP A 97 -8.83 -5.60 7.62
N LEU A 98 -8.77 -4.83 6.52
CA LEU A 98 -7.50 -4.45 5.90
C LEU A 98 -6.54 -3.75 6.89
N TRP A 99 -7.07 -2.80 7.66
CA TRP A 99 -6.29 -1.99 8.60
C TRP A 99 -5.73 -2.83 9.75
N LEU A 100 -6.58 -3.57 10.45
CA LEU A 100 -6.18 -4.38 11.60
C LEU A 100 -5.27 -5.54 11.16
N THR A 101 -5.60 -6.22 10.05
CA THR A 101 -4.79 -7.32 9.51
C THR A 101 -3.41 -6.84 9.04
N GLY A 102 -3.31 -5.61 8.51
CA GLY A 102 -2.01 -5.02 8.13
C GLY A 102 -1.07 -4.75 9.31
N TRP A 103 -1.59 -4.60 10.51
CA TRP A 103 -0.80 -4.41 11.73
C TRP A 103 -0.32 -5.75 12.34
N LEU A 104 -1.01 -6.86 12.07
CA LEU A 104 -0.64 -8.19 12.55
C LEU A 104 0.77 -8.61 12.09
N PRO A 105 1.41 -9.59 12.76
CA PRO A 105 2.75 -10.05 12.39
C PRO A 105 2.81 -10.63 10.96
N PRO A 106 4.03 -10.85 10.42
CA PRO A 106 4.20 -11.60 9.19
C PRO A 106 3.52 -12.98 9.28
N PRO A 107 2.96 -13.51 8.17
CA PRO A 107 3.09 -13.02 6.80
C PRO A 107 2.03 -12.00 6.36
N PHE A 108 1.07 -11.66 7.21
CA PHE A 108 -0.04 -10.79 6.87
C PHE A 108 0.40 -9.33 6.71
N GLY A 109 1.22 -8.86 7.66
CA GLY A 109 1.61 -7.47 7.75
C GLY A 109 2.90 -7.26 8.51
N HIS A 110 2.86 -6.45 9.57
CA HIS A 110 3.93 -5.73 10.26
C HIS A 110 4.09 -4.30 9.77
N ARG A 111 2.96 -3.62 9.61
CA ARG A 111 2.92 -2.18 9.34
C ARG A 111 3.36 -1.41 10.59
N THR A 112 4.41 -0.62 10.44
CA THR A 112 4.89 0.35 11.46
C THR A 112 4.57 1.80 11.10
N GLU A 113 4.26 2.05 9.82
CA GLU A 113 3.93 3.37 9.31
C GLU A 113 2.41 3.56 9.15
N PRO A 114 1.88 4.78 9.37
CA PRO A 114 0.45 5.05 9.16
C PRO A 114 -0.02 4.74 7.74
N MET A 115 -1.25 4.23 7.61
CA MET A 115 -1.93 4.11 6.32
C MET A 115 -2.65 5.42 6.00
N HIS A 116 -2.47 5.93 4.79
CA HIS A 116 -3.18 7.13 4.34
C HIS A 116 -4.60 6.78 3.88
N VAL A 117 -5.58 7.58 4.27
CA VAL A 117 -6.98 7.39 3.87
C VAL A 117 -7.54 8.68 3.30
N TYR A 118 -8.03 8.60 2.07
CA TYR A 118 -8.65 9.69 1.33
C TYR A 118 -10.12 9.36 1.06
N GLY A 119 -10.99 10.36 1.08
CA GLY A 119 -12.40 10.17 0.80
C GLY A 119 -13.23 11.43 1.04
N PRO A 120 -14.56 11.36 0.89
CA PRO A 120 -15.43 12.52 1.01
C PRO A 120 -15.59 13.00 2.46
N ARG A 121 -16.36 14.07 2.64
CA ARG A 121 -16.77 14.53 3.98
C ARG A 121 -17.37 13.37 4.77
N GLY A 122 -16.84 13.14 5.97
CA GLY A 122 -17.21 12.04 6.86
C GLY A 122 -16.11 10.99 7.04
N THR A 123 -15.18 10.85 6.09
CA THR A 123 -14.09 9.85 6.16
C THR A 123 -13.28 9.97 7.44
N LYS A 124 -12.79 11.18 7.79
CA LYS A 124 -12.00 11.38 9.01
C LYS A 124 -12.75 10.96 10.27
N GLN A 125 -14.03 11.31 10.39
CA GLN A 125 -14.85 10.94 11.56
C GLN A 125 -15.07 9.43 11.63
N MET A 126 -15.33 8.79 10.49
CA MET A 126 -15.46 7.34 10.39
C MET A 126 -14.19 6.62 10.87
N ILE A 127 -13.00 7.05 10.40
CA ILE A 127 -11.73 6.45 10.81
C ILE A 127 -11.49 6.60 12.32
N LEU A 128 -11.72 7.79 12.89
CA LEU A 128 -11.62 8.02 14.33
C LEU A 128 -12.59 7.14 15.13
N HIS A 129 -13.80 6.90 14.61
CA HIS A 129 -14.77 6.02 15.25
C HIS A 129 -14.40 4.54 15.13
N LEU A 130 -13.77 4.11 14.03
CA LEU A 130 -13.24 2.76 13.90
C LEU A 130 -12.14 2.50 14.93
N GLU A 131 -11.21 3.44 15.11
CA GLU A 131 -10.18 3.34 16.15
C GLU A 131 -10.82 3.18 17.55
N LYS A 132 -11.85 3.98 17.84
CA LYS A 132 -12.60 3.86 19.08
C LYS A 132 -13.33 2.51 19.21
N ALA A 133 -13.89 2.01 18.12
CA ALA A 133 -14.61 0.73 18.08
C ALA A 133 -13.68 -0.46 18.36
N TYR A 134 -12.45 -0.43 17.82
CA TYR A 134 -11.48 -1.52 17.94
C TYR A 134 -10.47 -1.34 19.08
N ARG A 135 -10.60 -0.30 19.91
CA ARG A 135 -9.69 -0.03 21.04
C ARG A 135 -9.50 -1.23 21.99
N ALA A 136 -10.54 -2.03 22.21
CA ALA A 136 -10.44 -3.22 23.05
C ALA A 136 -9.56 -4.30 22.40
N ASP A 137 -9.77 -4.58 21.12
CA ASP A 137 -8.94 -5.51 20.32
C ASP A 137 -7.48 -5.04 20.30
N ILE A 138 -7.24 -3.77 19.94
CA ILE A 138 -5.90 -3.17 19.91
C ILE A 138 -5.18 -3.34 21.25
N ARG A 139 -5.84 -3.01 22.36
CA ARG A 139 -5.26 -3.15 23.71
C ARG A 139 -4.92 -4.61 24.03
N ILE A 140 -5.82 -5.55 23.71
CA ILE A 140 -5.60 -6.98 23.98
C ILE A 140 -4.41 -7.47 23.16
N ARG A 141 -4.32 -7.14 21.87
CA ARG A 141 -3.19 -7.55 21.03
C ARG A 141 -1.86 -6.95 21.46
N ILE A 142 -1.82 -5.70 21.91
CA ILE A 142 -0.60 -5.12 22.48
C ILE A 142 -0.15 -5.92 23.71
N ALA A 143 -1.09 -6.28 24.59
CA ALA A 143 -0.78 -7.03 25.81
C ALA A 143 -0.34 -8.48 25.51
N ASP A 144 -1.06 -9.17 24.63
CA ASP A 144 -0.90 -10.60 24.39
C ASP A 144 0.19 -10.89 23.33
N GLU A 145 0.24 -10.09 22.28
CA GLU A 145 1.06 -10.32 21.07
C GLU A 145 2.25 -9.35 20.96
N LYS A 146 2.35 -8.34 21.83
CA LYS A 146 3.43 -7.32 21.84
C LYS A 146 3.59 -6.61 20.48
N LEU A 147 2.45 -6.36 19.81
CA LEU A 147 2.42 -5.58 18.58
C LEU A 147 2.87 -4.14 18.83
N PRO A 148 3.52 -3.48 17.83
CA PRO A 148 4.01 -2.12 17.95
C PRO A 148 2.89 -1.08 18.13
#